data_AF-A0A6A9GSM5-F1
#
_entry.id   AF-A0A6A9GSM5-F1
#
_cell.length_a   1.000
_cell.length_b   1.000
_cell.length_c   1.000
_cell.angle_alpha   90.00
_cell.angle_beta   90.00
_cell.angle_gamma   90.00
#
_symmetry.space_group_name_H-M   'P 1'
#
loop_
_entity.id
_entity.type
_entity.pdbx_description
1 polymer ?
#
loop_
_entity_poly.entity_id
_entity_poly.type
_entity_poly.pdbx_seq_one_letter_code
_entity_poly.pdbx_strand_id
1 'polypeptide(L)'
;MQKFKDFFYDDLSVTRGNYFLTLMAAFFITIILFIGIGASEVHLLYGILIVLVGLILLRLFKINLFSFKKLTLSQVIYIIGGALLIYGLDNLYLYFHDVPANEQQLEQEIRNTPFYISIFTVTIIPAIVEEIVFRGMIIRVIFRKHLFLGLIVSSLVFASLHESDTWIGYLPYLYSGLIFGLIYIKTKRLEVVIFMHFLNNLLALLFIIWR
;
A
#
# COMPACT_ATOMS: atom_id res chain seq x y z
N MET A 1 -23.55 -17.30 -3.01
CA MET A 1 -22.87 -17.28 -1.70
C MET A 1 -21.54 -18.01 -1.69
N GLN A 2 -21.40 -19.20 -2.31
CA GLN A 2 -20.14 -19.96 -2.30
C GLN A 2 -18.94 -19.21 -2.93
N LYS A 3 -19.09 -18.65 -4.13
CA LYS A 3 -18.03 -17.85 -4.80
C LYS A 3 -17.48 -16.70 -3.94
N PHE A 4 -18.32 -16.06 -3.13
CA PHE A 4 -17.90 -14.99 -2.21
C PHE A 4 -17.04 -15.57 -1.09
N LYS A 5 -17.48 -16.67 -0.47
CA LYS A 5 -16.71 -17.36 0.58
C LYS A 5 -15.36 -17.83 0.05
N ASP A 6 -15.32 -18.37 -1.16
CA ASP A 6 -14.08 -18.85 -1.79
C ASP A 6 -13.12 -17.70 -2.10
N PHE A 7 -13.64 -16.54 -2.54
CA PHE A 7 -12.82 -15.36 -2.82
C PHE A 7 -12.17 -14.78 -1.54
N PHE A 8 -12.94 -14.71 -0.45
CA PHE A 8 -12.45 -14.19 0.84
C PHE A 8 -11.89 -15.27 1.78
N TYR A 9 -11.57 -16.45 1.23
CA TYR A 9 -10.97 -17.54 1.98
C TYR A 9 -9.50 -17.26 2.31
N ASP A 10 -9.15 -17.44 3.58
CA ASP A 10 -7.78 -17.30 4.06
C ASP A 10 -7.10 -18.67 4.20
N ASP A 11 -6.00 -18.86 3.47
CA ASP A 11 -5.18 -20.08 3.54
C ASP A 11 -4.14 -20.08 4.67
N LEU A 12 -4.07 -19.02 5.49
CA LEU A 12 -3.15 -18.88 6.62
C LEU A 12 -1.67 -19.08 6.23
N SER A 13 -1.32 -18.83 4.97
CA SER A 13 0.06 -18.95 4.48
C SER A 13 1.00 -17.88 5.05
N VAL A 14 0.47 -16.70 5.41
CA VAL A 14 1.26 -15.57 5.91
C VAL A 14 1.71 -15.80 7.36
N THR A 15 0.84 -16.35 8.21
CA THR A 15 1.14 -16.55 9.64
C THR A 15 0.63 -17.92 10.10
N ARG A 16 1.54 -18.75 10.65
CA ARG A 16 1.23 -20.10 11.14
C ARG A 16 1.46 -20.29 12.64
N GLY A 17 1.98 -19.28 13.32
CA GLY A 17 2.33 -19.31 14.74
C GLY A 17 1.19 -18.88 15.67
N ASN A 18 1.57 -18.64 16.93
CA ASN A 18 0.66 -18.11 17.95
C ASN A 18 0.09 -16.75 17.51
N TYR A 19 -1.23 -16.65 17.46
CA TYR A 19 -1.93 -15.47 16.96
C TYR A 19 -1.55 -14.18 17.70
N PHE A 20 -1.56 -14.24 19.02
CA PHE A 20 -1.36 -13.09 19.88
C PHE A 20 0.06 -12.55 19.72
N LEU A 21 1.06 -13.44 19.68
CA LEU A 21 2.44 -13.05 19.44
C LEU A 21 2.62 -12.44 18.05
N THR A 22 1.98 -13.02 17.03
CA THR A 22 2.00 -12.47 15.68
C THR A 22 1.33 -11.09 15.60
N LEU A 23 0.23 -10.86 16.32
CA LEU A 23 -0.41 -9.55 16.41
C LEU A 23 0.51 -8.50 17.06
N MET A 24 1.15 -8.85 18.18
CA MET A 24 2.09 -7.97 18.87
C MET A 24 3.28 -7.62 17.98
N ALA A 25 3.84 -8.62 17.29
CA ALA A 25 4.91 -8.42 16.32
C ALA A 25 4.47 -7.53 15.15
N ALA A 26 3.29 -7.78 14.57
CA ALA A 26 2.76 -6.97 13.48
C ALA A 26 2.59 -5.51 13.89
N PHE A 27 2.03 -5.24 15.08
CA PHE A 27 1.89 -3.89 15.61
C PHE A 27 3.25 -3.18 15.77
N PHE A 28 4.24 -3.87 16.38
CA PHE A 28 5.58 -3.33 16.54
C PHE A 28 6.28 -3.05 15.20
N ILE A 29 6.16 -3.96 14.23
CA ILE A 29 6.73 -3.80 12.90
C ILE A 29 6.06 -2.64 12.15
N THR A 30 4.73 -2.50 12.24
CA THR A 30 4.00 -1.39 11.63
C THR A 30 4.51 -0.04 12.12
N ILE A 31 4.76 0.11 13.43
CA ILE A 31 5.33 1.34 14.00
C ILE A 31 6.71 1.63 13.40
N ILE A 32 7.60 0.62 13.37
CA ILE A 32 8.95 0.78 12.81
C ILE A 32 8.88 1.19 11.34
N LEU A 33 8.01 0.57 10.54
CA LEU A 33 7.91 0.88 9.13
C LEU A 33 7.39 2.31 8.88
N PHE A 34 6.40 2.78 9.64
CA PHE A 34 5.94 4.17 9.53
C PHE A 34 6.98 5.19 10.03
N ILE A 35 7.75 4.87 11.08
CA ILE A 35 8.92 5.68 11.46
C ILE A 35 9.93 5.70 10.30
N GLY A 36 10.09 4.59 9.59
CA GLY A 36 10.92 4.51 8.39
C GLY A 36 10.46 5.44 7.26
N ILE A 37 9.16 5.56 7.01
CA ILE A 37 8.60 6.54 6.06
C ILE A 37 8.96 7.96 6.50
N GLY A 38 8.56 8.38 7.70
CA GLY A 38 8.79 9.76 8.15
C GLY A 38 10.28 10.11 8.25
N ALA A 39 11.13 9.16 8.64
CA ALA A 39 12.58 9.35 8.64
C ALA A 39 13.14 9.51 7.21
N SER A 40 12.53 8.89 6.20
CA SER A 40 12.97 8.99 4.80
C SER A 40 12.72 10.37 4.19
N GLU A 41 11.69 11.08 4.64
CA GLU A 41 11.37 12.45 4.23
C GLU A 41 12.43 13.46 4.71
N VAL A 42 12.98 13.24 5.91
CA VAL A 42 14.04 14.09 6.48
C VAL A 42 15.44 13.64 6.01
N HIS A 43 15.70 12.34 6.07
CA HIS A 43 17.00 11.73 5.76
C HIS A 43 16.83 10.34 5.13
N LEU A 44 16.83 10.30 3.79
CA LEU A 44 16.60 9.09 2.99
C LEU A 44 17.34 7.84 3.48
N LEU A 45 18.64 7.94 3.77
CA LEU A 45 19.45 6.78 4.21
C LEU A 45 19.00 6.21 5.56
N TYR A 46 18.58 7.07 6.50
CA TYR A 46 18.05 6.62 7.80
C TYR A 46 16.69 5.97 7.63
N GLY A 47 15.82 6.55 6.80
CA GLY A 47 14.55 5.94 6.42
C GLY A 47 14.73 4.54 5.83
N ILE A 48 15.63 4.38 4.85
CA ILE A 48 15.94 3.08 4.24
C ILE A 48 16.42 2.08 5.29
N LEU A 49 17.35 2.48 6.18
CA LEU A 49 17.86 1.59 7.22
C LEU A 49 16.74 1.11 8.16
N ILE A 50 15.84 2.00 8.58
CA ILE A 50 14.72 1.68 9.46
C ILE A 50 13.72 0.76 8.75
N VAL A 51 13.39 1.02 7.48
CA VAL A 51 12.53 0.14 6.68
C VAL A 51 13.16 -1.26 6.55
N LEU A 52 14.46 -1.35 6.28
CA LEU A 52 15.19 -2.62 6.22
C LEU A 52 15.12 -3.38 7.56
N VAL A 53 15.23 -2.68 8.70
CA VAL A 53 15.02 -3.28 10.03
C VAL A 53 13.61 -3.87 10.14
N GLY A 54 12.59 -3.12 9.72
CA GLY A 54 11.20 -3.63 9.66
C GLY A 54 11.07 -4.88 8.80
N LEU A 55 11.70 -4.92 7.61
CA LEU A 55 11.71 -6.10 6.74
C LEU A 55 12.43 -7.30 7.35
N ILE A 56 13.52 -7.08 8.07
CA ILE A 56 14.23 -8.15 8.80
C ILE A 56 13.34 -8.71 9.92
N LEU A 57 12.63 -7.83 10.64
CA LEU A 57 11.71 -8.26 11.70
C LEU A 57 10.57 -9.13 11.17
N LEU A 58 10.06 -8.87 9.95
CA LEU A 58 9.09 -9.78 9.30
C LEU A 58 9.61 -11.23 9.27
N ARG A 59 10.87 -11.40 8.86
CA ARG A 59 11.51 -12.72 8.78
C ARG A 59 11.76 -13.31 10.16
N LEU A 60 12.21 -12.51 11.14
CA LEU A 60 12.44 -12.96 12.52
C LEU A 60 11.15 -13.47 13.18
N PHE A 61 10.03 -12.77 12.96
CA PHE A 61 8.71 -13.17 13.47
C PHE A 61 7.95 -14.14 12.56
N LYS A 62 8.60 -14.65 11.50
CA LYS A 62 8.05 -15.65 10.57
C LYS A 62 6.74 -15.21 9.88
N ILE A 63 6.62 -13.91 9.59
CA ILE A 63 5.52 -13.31 8.82
C ILE A 63 5.90 -13.37 7.34
N ASN A 64 5.32 -14.32 6.61
CA ASN A 64 5.70 -14.64 5.23
C ASN A 64 4.82 -13.89 4.23
N LEU A 65 5.22 -12.66 3.88
CA LEU A 65 4.47 -11.81 2.93
C LEU A 65 4.93 -11.94 1.48
N PHE A 66 6.21 -12.27 1.28
CA PHE A 66 6.85 -12.27 -0.04
C PHE A 66 7.03 -13.69 -0.57
N SER A 67 6.76 -13.87 -1.86
CA SER A 67 6.92 -15.12 -2.59
C SER A 67 8.21 -15.15 -3.44
N PHE A 68 8.68 -13.99 -3.90
CA PHE A 68 9.82 -13.80 -4.82
C PHE A 68 9.79 -14.68 -6.08
N LYS A 69 8.60 -15.12 -6.51
CA LYS A 69 8.39 -15.85 -7.77
C LYS A 69 8.29 -14.87 -8.94
N LYS A 70 8.58 -15.33 -10.16
CA LYS A 70 8.30 -14.54 -11.37
C LYS A 70 6.80 -14.19 -11.46
N LEU A 71 6.48 -13.02 -12.01
CA LEU A 71 5.08 -12.62 -12.22
C LEU A 71 4.50 -13.41 -13.40
N THR A 72 3.25 -13.84 -13.26
CA THR A 72 2.51 -14.44 -14.38
C THR A 72 1.87 -13.34 -15.24
N LEU A 73 1.53 -13.66 -16.49
CA LEU A 73 0.85 -12.70 -17.38
C LEU A 73 -0.45 -12.16 -16.75
N SER A 74 -1.25 -13.01 -16.10
CA SER A 74 -2.45 -12.58 -15.40
C SER A 74 -2.15 -11.56 -14.29
N GLN A 75 -1.02 -11.71 -13.58
CA GLN A 75 -0.61 -10.76 -12.54
C GLN A 75 -0.15 -9.44 -13.14
N VAL A 76 0.54 -9.46 -14.28
CA VAL A 76 0.88 -8.25 -15.03
C VAL A 76 -0.38 -7.52 -15.51
N ILE A 77 -1.39 -8.27 -16.00
CA ILE A 77 -2.70 -7.69 -16.37
C ILE A 77 -3.37 -7.04 -15.17
N TYR A 78 -3.32 -7.65 -13.97
CA TYR A 78 -3.86 -7.02 -12.76
C TYR A 78 -3.12 -5.73 -12.39
N ILE A 79 -1.79 -5.70 -12.52
CA ILE A 79 -0.97 -4.51 -12.26
C ILE A 79 -1.38 -3.37 -13.21
N ILE A 80 -1.34 -3.63 -14.52
CA ILE A 80 -1.61 -2.61 -15.54
C ILE A 80 -3.09 -2.20 -15.50
N GLY A 81 -4.00 -3.16 -15.50
CA GLY A 81 -5.44 -2.89 -15.49
C GLY A 81 -5.89 -2.18 -14.22
N GLY A 82 -5.31 -2.53 -13.08
CA GLY A 82 -5.57 -1.85 -11.82
C GLY A 82 -5.03 -0.41 -11.82
N ALA A 83 -3.82 -0.19 -12.33
CA ALA A 83 -3.23 1.14 -12.46
C ALA A 83 -4.07 2.06 -13.37
N LEU A 84 -4.48 1.55 -14.53
CA LEU A 84 -5.36 2.27 -15.46
C LEU A 84 -6.74 2.56 -14.87
N LEU A 85 -7.29 1.65 -14.06
CA LEU A 85 -8.55 1.86 -13.38
C LEU A 85 -8.44 3.00 -12.35
N ILE A 86 -7.38 3.01 -11.53
CA ILE A 86 -7.14 4.10 -10.57
C ILE A 86 -6.97 5.42 -11.31
N TYR A 87 -6.12 5.47 -12.33
CA TYR A 87 -5.94 6.67 -13.15
C TYR A 87 -7.26 7.19 -13.75
N GLY A 88 -8.12 6.30 -14.26
CA GLY A 88 -9.43 6.67 -14.79
C GLY A 88 -10.38 7.22 -13.72
N LEU A 89 -10.36 6.64 -12.52
CA LEU A 89 -11.13 7.12 -11.38
C LEU A 89 -10.62 8.47 -10.85
N ASP A 90 -9.30 8.68 -10.82
CA ASP A 90 -8.69 9.95 -10.44
C ASP A 90 -9.12 11.06 -11.42
N ASN A 91 -9.06 10.80 -12.73
CA ASN A 91 -9.53 11.75 -13.75
C ASN A 91 -11.03 12.05 -13.61
N LEU A 92 -11.85 11.04 -13.28
CA LEU A 92 -13.27 11.23 -13.04
C LEU A 92 -13.50 12.08 -11.78
N TYR A 93 -12.76 11.83 -10.70
CA TYR A 93 -12.83 12.61 -9.48
C TYR A 93 -12.47 14.09 -9.76
N LEU A 94 -11.36 14.33 -10.46
CA LEU A 94 -10.88 15.67 -10.81
C LEU A 94 -11.79 16.43 -11.78
N TYR A 95 -12.69 15.74 -12.49
CA TYR A 95 -13.71 16.39 -13.30
C TYR A 95 -14.79 17.09 -12.45
N PHE A 96 -15.06 16.59 -11.24
CA PHE A 96 -16.11 17.10 -10.36
C PHE A 96 -15.59 17.80 -9.11
N HIS A 97 -14.34 17.55 -8.72
CA HIS A 97 -13.76 17.98 -7.45
C HIS A 97 -12.33 18.48 -7.64
N ASP A 98 -11.88 19.33 -6.71
CA ASP A 98 -10.50 19.82 -6.69
C ASP A 98 -9.52 18.74 -6.23
N VAL A 99 -8.26 18.93 -6.60
CA VAL A 99 -7.12 18.07 -6.19
C VAL A 99 -7.10 17.94 -4.66
N PRO A 100 -7.03 16.72 -4.08
CA PRO A 100 -7.01 16.54 -2.63
C PRO A 100 -5.83 17.24 -1.96
N ALA A 101 -6.00 17.68 -0.71
CA ALA A 101 -4.98 18.43 0.04
C ALA A 101 -3.62 17.71 0.11
N ASN A 102 -3.63 16.40 0.38
CA ASN A 102 -2.41 15.60 0.41
C ASN A 102 -1.65 15.61 -0.92
N GLU A 103 -2.33 15.56 -2.07
CA GLU A 103 -1.67 15.63 -3.38
C GLU A 103 -1.12 17.05 -3.65
N GLN A 104 -1.82 18.10 -3.22
CA GLN A 104 -1.33 19.48 -3.32
C GLN A 104 -0.06 19.72 -2.48
N GLN A 105 -0.05 19.21 -1.23
CA GLN A 105 1.11 19.28 -0.34
C GLN A 105 2.30 18.53 -0.95
N LEU A 106 2.06 17.30 -1.42
CA LEU A 106 3.07 16.45 -2.04
C LEU A 106 3.67 17.11 -3.31
N GLU A 107 2.85 17.77 -4.13
CA GLU A 107 3.35 18.51 -5.30
C GLU A 107 4.34 19.62 -4.91
N GLN A 108 4.07 20.35 -3.82
CA GLN A 108 4.96 21.40 -3.32
C GLN A 108 6.28 20.83 -2.80
N GLU A 109 6.25 19.67 -2.14
CA GLU A 109 7.44 18.98 -1.64
C GLU A 109 8.31 18.45 -2.78
N ILE A 110 7.70 17.83 -3.79
CA ILE A 110 8.40 17.27 -4.96
C ILE A 110 9.16 18.35 -5.71
N ARG A 111 8.55 19.54 -5.92
CA ARG A 111 9.18 20.64 -6.68
C ARG A 111 10.48 21.14 -6.06
N ASN A 112 10.65 20.97 -4.75
CA ASN A 112 11.85 21.39 -4.00
C ASN A 112 12.82 20.23 -3.73
N THR A 113 12.52 19.02 -4.21
CA THR A 113 13.27 17.80 -3.88
C THR A 113 13.92 17.23 -5.14
N PRO A 114 15.21 16.83 -5.11
CA PRO A 114 15.84 16.18 -6.23
C PRO A 114 15.07 14.92 -6.68
N PHE A 115 14.89 14.75 -7.99
CA PHE A 115 14.09 13.67 -8.57
C PHE A 115 14.41 12.27 -8.01
N TYR A 116 15.71 11.96 -7.86
CA TYR A 116 16.12 10.66 -7.34
C TYR A 116 15.68 10.45 -5.89
N ILE A 117 15.63 11.49 -5.05
CA ILE A 117 15.09 11.42 -3.68
C ILE A 117 13.59 11.20 -3.75
N SER A 118 12.87 11.99 -4.56
CA SER A 118 11.41 11.86 -4.73
C SER A 118 10.98 10.48 -5.20
N ILE A 119 11.76 9.81 -6.07
CA ILE A 119 11.52 8.41 -6.44
C ILE A 119 11.48 7.52 -5.18
N PHE A 120 12.45 7.64 -4.28
CA PHE A 120 12.46 6.79 -3.09
C PHE A 120 11.36 7.17 -2.10
N THR A 121 11.20 8.46 -1.79
CA THR A 121 10.32 8.93 -0.72
C THR A 121 8.84 8.94 -1.10
N VAL A 122 8.50 9.10 -2.39
CA VAL A 122 7.11 9.19 -2.86
C VAL A 122 6.63 7.89 -3.50
N THR A 123 7.53 7.14 -4.14
CA THR A 123 7.14 5.97 -4.95
C THR A 123 7.55 4.65 -4.33
N ILE A 124 8.85 4.44 -4.02
CA ILE A 124 9.36 3.12 -3.64
C ILE A 124 9.03 2.80 -2.18
N ILE A 125 9.40 3.69 -1.26
CA ILE A 125 9.27 3.43 0.18
C ILE A 125 7.80 3.32 0.57
N PRO A 126 6.90 4.27 0.21
CA PRO A 126 5.47 4.14 0.51
C PRO A 126 4.86 2.88 -0.11
N ALA A 127 5.11 2.60 -1.40
CA ALA A 127 4.53 1.41 -2.05
C ALA A 127 4.95 0.09 -1.37
N ILE A 128 6.15 0.00 -0.80
CA ILE A 128 6.57 -1.19 -0.05
C ILE A 128 5.93 -1.19 1.34
N VAL A 129 6.11 -0.12 2.11
CA VAL A 129 5.71 -0.05 3.51
C VAL A 129 4.20 -0.12 3.66
N GLU A 130 3.47 0.68 2.91
CA GLU A 130 2.01 0.76 3.01
C GLU A 130 1.39 -0.57 2.61
N GLU A 131 1.82 -1.20 1.52
CA GLU A 131 1.29 -2.52 1.16
C GLU A 131 1.59 -3.58 2.23
N ILE A 132 2.79 -3.57 2.83
CA ILE A 132 3.10 -4.45 3.97
C ILE A 132 2.12 -4.22 5.13
N VAL A 133 1.85 -2.96 5.48
CA VAL A 133 0.98 -2.61 6.61
C VAL A 133 -0.48 -2.92 6.29
N PHE A 134 -1.03 -2.34 5.24
CA PHE A 134 -2.45 -2.42 4.93
C PHE A 134 -2.83 -3.81 4.42
N ARG A 135 -2.09 -4.35 3.45
CA ARG A 135 -2.44 -5.64 2.82
C ARG A 135 -1.84 -6.79 3.60
N GLY A 136 -0.57 -6.68 4.00
CA GLY A 136 0.07 -7.71 4.81
C GLY A 136 -0.51 -7.78 6.23
N MET A 137 -0.40 -6.71 7.01
CA MET A 137 -0.75 -6.76 8.43
C MET A 137 -2.24 -6.68 8.68
N ILE A 138 -2.93 -5.65 8.18
CA ILE A 138 -4.36 -5.50 8.46
C ILE A 138 -5.14 -6.65 7.85
N ILE A 139 -5.04 -6.90 6.54
CA ILE A 139 -5.85 -7.95 5.90
C ILE A 139 -5.44 -9.36 6.34
N ARG A 140 -4.14 -9.72 6.39
CA ARG A 140 -3.70 -11.13 6.56
C ARG A 140 -3.20 -11.50 7.94
N VAL A 141 -2.93 -10.52 8.81
CA VAL A 141 -2.59 -10.79 10.20
C VAL A 141 -3.78 -10.48 11.10
N ILE A 142 -4.22 -9.22 11.16
CA ILE A 142 -5.27 -8.75 12.08
C ILE A 142 -6.63 -9.34 11.72
N PHE A 143 -7.00 -9.31 10.45
CA PHE A 143 -8.28 -9.83 9.97
C PHE A 143 -8.15 -11.20 9.31
N ARG A 144 -7.15 -11.99 9.71
CA ARG A 144 -7.01 -13.37 9.23
C ARG A 144 -8.31 -14.16 9.47
N LYS A 145 -8.71 -14.99 8.51
CA LYS A 145 -10.03 -15.67 8.42
C LYS A 145 -11.25 -14.75 8.20
N HIS A 146 -11.08 -13.42 8.21
CA HIS A 146 -12.15 -12.43 8.02
C HIS A 146 -11.75 -11.40 6.94
N LEU A 147 -11.22 -11.89 5.80
CA LEU A 147 -10.58 -11.04 4.78
C LEU A 147 -11.49 -9.96 4.18
N PHE A 148 -12.81 -10.19 4.13
CA PHE A 148 -13.76 -9.17 3.69
C PHE A 148 -13.80 -7.97 4.65
N LEU A 149 -13.88 -8.22 5.96
CA LEU A 149 -13.81 -7.16 6.95
C LEU A 149 -12.43 -6.49 6.93
N GLY A 150 -11.38 -7.30 6.78
CA GLY A 150 -10.01 -6.80 6.60
C GLY A 150 -9.87 -5.86 5.42
N LEU A 151 -10.48 -6.17 4.27
CA LEU A 151 -10.49 -5.31 3.09
C LEU A 151 -11.11 -3.95 3.41
N ILE A 152 -12.30 -3.95 4.01
CA ILE A 152 -13.02 -2.70 4.32
C ILE A 152 -12.23 -1.86 5.33
N VAL A 153 -11.80 -2.45 6.44
CA VAL A 153 -11.04 -1.74 7.48
C VAL A 153 -9.70 -1.25 6.94
N SER A 154 -8.97 -2.09 6.21
CA SER A 154 -7.70 -1.71 5.59
C SER A 154 -7.86 -0.52 4.63
N SER A 155 -8.93 -0.49 3.84
CA SER A 155 -9.15 0.58 2.85
C SER A 155 -9.58 1.89 3.51
N LEU A 156 -10.40 1.80 4.57
CA LEU A 156 -10.81 2.97 5.36
C LEU A 156 -9.62 3.58 6.11
N VAL A 157 -8.79 2.77 6.77
CA VAL A 157 -7.62 3.26 7.49
C VAL A 157 -6.57 3.81 6.52
N PHE A 158 -6.39 3.18 5.36
CA PHE A 158 -5.54 3.71 4.29
C PHE A 158 -6.01 5.10 3.87
N ALA A 159 -7.30 5.25 3.56
CA ALA A 159 -7.86 6.53 3.18
C ALA A 159 -7.69 7.59 4.28
N SER A 160 -8.01 7.26 5.54
CA SER A 160 -7.95 8.22 6.64
C SER A 160 -6.55 8.76 6.94
N LEU A 161 -5.49 8.07 6.50
CA LEU A 161 -4.11 8.51 6.68
C LEU A 161 -3.61 9.46 5.59
N HIS A 162 -4.40 9.70 4.54
CA HIS A 162 -4.09 10.67 3.50
C HIS A 162 -4.86 11.96 3.78
N GLU A 163 -4.15 13.03 4.16
CA GLU A 163 -4.78 14.28 4.58
C GLU A 163 -5.75 14.84 3.54
N SER A 164 -6.94 15.22 4.00
CA SER A 164 -7.92 15.88 3.16
C SER A 164 -8.79 16.86 3.95
N ASP A 165 -9.02 18.04 3.35
CA ASP A 165 -9.86 19.10 3.90
C ASP A 165 -11.36 18.80 3.78
N THR A 166 -11.73 17.78 3.00
CA THR A 166 -13.13 17.42 2.74
C THR A 166 -13.36 15.91 2.84
N TRP A 167 -14.58 15.51 3.21
CA TRP A 167 -14.96 14.09 3.22
C TRP A 167 -14.79 13.42 1.86
N ILE A 168 -15.06 14.16 0.77
CA ILE A 168 -14.98 13.63 -0.59
C ILE A 168 -13.53 13.49 -1.06
N GLY A 169 -12.59 14.30 -0.56
CA GLY A 169 -11.18 14.20 -0.92
C GLY A 169 -10.48 12.97 -0.32
N TYR A 170 -11.12 12.21 0.57
CA TYR A 170 -10.66 10.87 0.97
C TYR A 170 -11.03 9.77 -0.04
N LEU A 171 -11.92 10.06 -0.99
CA LEU A 171 -12.45 9.08 -1.95
C LEU A 171 -11.36 8.48 -2.85
N PRO A 172 -10.38 9.26 -3.38
CA PRO A 172 -9.28 8.71 -4.16
C PRO A 172 -8.49 7.61 -3.47
N TYR A 173 -8.18 7.86 -2.20
CA TYR A 173 -7.46 6.92 -1.36
C TYR A 173 -8.33 5.73 -0.97
N LEU A 174 -9.64 5.92 -0.78
CA LEU A 174 -10.56 4.83 -0.46
C LEU A 174 -10.69 3.80 -1.59
N TYR A 175 -10.93 4.23 -2.83
CA TYR A 175 -11.03 3.27 -3.94
C TYR A 175 -9.68 2.64 -4.26
N SER A 176 -8.57 3.39 -4.13
CA SER A 176 -7.22 2.83 -4.29
C SER A 176 -6.97 1.75 -3.23
N GLY A 177 -7.33 2.07 -1.98
CA GLY A 177 -7.50 1.17 -0.83
C GLY A 177 -8.12 -0.18 -1.22
N LEU A 178 -9.34 -0.10 -1.74
CA LEU A 178 -10.16 -1.25 -2.13
C LEU A 178 -9.56 -2.02 -3.32
N ILE A 179 -9.09 -1.33 -4.36
CA ILE A 179 -8.56 -1.96 -5.57
C ILE A 179 -7.30 -2.76 -5.25
N PHE A 180 -6.33 -2.15 -4.56
CA PHE A 180 -5.13 -2.86 -4.11
C PHE A 180 -5.50 -4.05 -3.20
N GLY A 181 -6.41 -3.85 -2.24
CA GLY A 181 -6.85 -4.92 -1.33
C GLY A 181 -7.51 -6.10 -2.07
N LEU A 182 -8.37 -5.83 -3.05
CA LEU A 182 -9.03 -6.85 -3.88
C LEU A 182 -8.02 -7.62 -4.74
N ILE A 183 -7.08 -6.93 -5.38
CA ILE A 183 -6.03 -7.56 -6.18
C ILE A 183 -5.12 -8.40 -5.29
N TYR A 184 -4.79 -7.93 -4.09
CA TYR A 184 -4.00 -8.71 -3.14
C TYR A 184 -4.73 -9.99 -2.69
N ILE A 185 -6.00 -9.91 -2.31
CA ILE A 185 -6.81 -11.08 -1.92
C ILE A 185 -6.91 -12.08 -3.09
N LYS A 186 -7.11 -11.58 -4.31
CA LYS A 186 -7.22 -12.40 -5.52
C LYS A 186 -5.92 -13.11 -5.87
N THR A 187 -4.80 -12.39 -5.81
CA THR A 187 -3.50 -12.91 -6.28
C THR A 187 -2.69 -13.60 -5.18
N LYS A 188 -2.97 -13.28 -3.92
CA LYS A 188 -2.22 -13.72 -2.73
C LYS A 188 -0.72 -13.40 -2.81
N ARG A 189 -0.40 -12.30 -3.50
CA ARG A 189 0.97 -11.88 -3.75
C ARG A 189 1.14 -10.40 -3.46
N LEU A 190 1.93 -10.09 -2.46
CA LEU A 190 2.14 -8.70 -2.04
C LEU A 190 2.92 -7.93 -3.11
N GLU A 191 3.82 -8.60 -3.82
CA GLU A 191 4.63 -7.96 -4.87
C GLU A 191 3.77 -7.42 -6.01
N VAL A 192 2.65 -8.08 -6.32
CA VAL A 192 1.74 -7.62 -7.37
C VAL A 192 1.18 -6.25 -7.03
N VAL A 193 0.75 -6.05 -5.79
CA VAL A 193 0.17 -4.78 -5.35
C VAL A 193 1.24 -3.73 -5.07
N ILE A 194 2.43 -4.12 -4.58
CA ILE A 194 3.59 -3.21 -4.47
C ILE A 194 3.96 -2.64 -5.84
N PHE A 195 4.07 -3.47 -6.88
CA PHE A 195 4.40 -2.98 -8.23
C PHE A 195 3.30 -2.09 -8.81
N MET A 196 2.03 -2.41 -8.56
CA MET A 196 0.91 -1.59 -9.00
C MET A 196 0.90 -0.23 -8.29
N HIS A 197 1.07 -0.20 -6.97
CA HIS A 197 1.13 1.02 -6.20
C HIS A 197 2.34 1.87 -6.60
N PHE A 198 3.53 1.25 -6.71
CA PHE A 198 4.73 1.92 -7.23
C PHE A 198 4.48 2.54 -8.61
N LEU A 199 3.84 1.80 -9.53
CA LEU A 199 3.55 2.30 -10.88
C LEU A 199 2.62 3.52 -10.83
N ASN A 200 1.58 3.50 -10.01
CA ASN A 200 0.67 4.64 -9.84
C ASN A 200 1.42 5.88 -9.33
N ASN A 201 2.19 5.73 -8.25
CA ASN A 201 2.92 6.86 -7.66
C ASN A 201 4.02 7.36 -8.62
N LEU A 202 4.66 6.46 -9.37
CA LEU A 202 5.64 6.86 -10.37
C LEU A 202 4.99 7.67 -11.50
N LEU A 203 3.83 7.27 -12.00
CA LEU A 203 3.11 8.03 -13.02
C LEU A 203 2.69 9.41 -12.51
N ALA A 204 2.20 9.51 -11.27
CA ALA A 204 1.87 10.79 -10.63
C ALA A 204 3.11 11.68 -10.48
N LEU A 205 4.23 11.13 -9.97
CA LEU A 205 5.49 11.84 -9.83
C LEU A 205 6.00 12.40 -11.18
N LEU A 206 5.97 11.56 -12.21
CA LEU A 206 6.39 11.95 -13.56
C LEU A 206 5.50 13.06 -14.14
N PHE A 207 4.18 12.97 -13.90
CA PHE A 207 3.24 13.99 -14.32
C PHE A 207 3.50 15.34 -13.63
N ILE A 208 3.77 15.33 -12.32
CA ILE A 208 4.09 16.53 -11.53
C ILE A 208 5.36 17.21 -12.04
N ILE A 209 6.40 16.43 -12.39
CA ILE A 209 7.71 16.97 -12.76
C ILE A 209 7.75 17.50 -14.20
N TRP A 210 6.96 16.91 -15.11
CA TRP A 210 6.93 17.31 -16.53
C TRP A 210 5.81 18.27 -16.89
N ARG A 211 5.08 18.77 -15.89
CA ARG A 211 4.06 19.81 -16.03
C ARG A 211 4.62 21.19 -15.68
#